data_AF-A0A5C3M243-F1
#
_entry.id   AF-A0A5C3M243-F1
#
_cell.length_a   1.000
_cell.length_b   1.000
_cell.length_c   1.000
_cell.angle_alpha   90.00
_cell.angle_beta   90.00
_cell.angle_gamma   90.00
#
_symmetry.space_group_name_H-M   'P 1'
#
loop_
_entity.id
_entity.type
_entity.pdbx_description
1 polymer ?
#
loop_
_entity_poly.entity_id
_entity_poly.type
_entity_poly.pdbx_seq_one_letter_code
_entity_poly.pdbx_strand_id
1 'polypeptide(L)'
;MQELFGTDLSASNHFGAPFPPWAHGAHPGWYFGHFPWLHNGLPCFPGPSCKIMQYFPWALQCPPHPPHFPFPPHHPPPPPPNDGYHQTFSNLTGATQAADYMTYGLVDTVADCKAMCDSVQGCKFVNSYHDVNGKDGSTQLTCSLFTNCHTSADADNKGGQTQPDGSIDFIQNSDGWCKV
;
A
#
# COMPACT_ATOMS: atom_id res chain seq x y z
N MET A 1 0.52 -23.57 -7.15
CA MET A 1 0.07 -22.49 -6.26
C MET A 1 0.97 -22.51 -5.04
N GLN A 2 1.73 -21.44 -4.81
CA GLN A 2 2.52 -21.30 -3.59
C GLN A 2 1.68 -20.47 -2.63
N GLU A 3 0.90 -21.20 -1.85
CA GLU A 3 0.12 -20.70 -0.73
C GLU A 3 1.09 -20.36 0.41
N LEU A 4 0.97 -19.17 1.00
CA LEU A 4 1.62 -18.87 2.25
C LEU A 4 0.55 -18.45 3.27
N PHE A 5 0.41 -19.24 4.33
CA PHE A 5 -0.73 -19.20 5.26
C PHE A 5 -2.11 -19.40 4.61
N GLY A 6 -2.19 -20.05 3.44
CA GLY A 6 -3.46 -20.26 2.72
C GLY A 6 -3.83 -19.13 1.75
N THR A 7 -2.89 -18.21 1.48
CA THR A 7 -3.09 -17.06 0.60
C THR A 7 -2.09 -17.15 -0.55
N ASP A 8 -2.59 -17.20 -1.80
CA ASP A 8 -1.80 -16.95 -3.00
C ASP A 8 -1.27 -15.50 -2.91
N LEU A 9 -0.01 -15.22 -3.27
CA LEU A 9 0.52 -13.84 -3.29
C LEU A 9 1.37 -13.62 -4.55
N SER A 10 0.81 -14.05 -5.68
CA SER A 10 1.36 -13.90 -7.02
C SER A 10 0.90 -12.60 -7.69
N ALA A 11 1.57 -12.18 -8.76
CA ALA A 11 1.10 -11.05 -9.56
C ALA A 11 -0.31 -11.31 -10.15
N SER A 12 -0.65 -12.57 -10.44
CA SER A 12 -1.97 -12.95 -10.96
C SER A 12 -3.12 -12.72 -9.99
N ASN A 13 -2.86 -12.61 -8.69
CA ASN A 13 -3.89 -12.40 -7.69
C ASN A 13 -3.84 -11.00 -7.06
N HIS A 14 -3.20 -10.04 -7.74
CA HIS A 14 -3.07 -8.67 -7.27
C HIS A 14 -2.39 -8.59 -5.89
N PHE A 15 -1.37 -9.43 -5.67
CA PHE A 15 -0.61 -9.48 -4.42
C PHE A 15 -1.53 -9.62 -3.19
N GLY A 16 -2.57 -10.44 -3.28
CA GLY A 16 -3.51 -10.67 -2.18
C GLY A 16 -4.59 -9.59 -1.98
N ALA A 17 -4.66 -8.57 -2.83
CA ALA A 17 -5.74 -7.57 -2.83
C ALA A 17 -6.39 -7.45 -4.22
N PRO A 18 -7.24 -8.41 -4.63
CA PRO A 18 -7.89 -8.39 -5.95
C PRO A 18 -9.02 -7.36 -6.06
N PHE A 19 -9.62 -6.98 -4.94
CA PHE A 19 -10.65 -5.93 -4.90
C PHE A 19 -10.00 -4.60 -4.56
N PRO A 20 -10.29 -3.53 -5.32
CA PRO A 20 -9.75 -2.23 -5.00
C PRO A 20 -10.35 -1.69 -3.69
N PRO A 21 -9.69 -0.73 -3.02
CA PRO A 21 -10.10 -0.24 -1.70
C PRO A 21 -11.53 0.32 -1.62
N TRP A 22 -12.06 0.82 -2.73
CA TRP A 22 -13.43 1.35 -2.79
C TRP A 22 -14.50 0.28 -3.02
N ALA A 23 -14.11 -0.97 -3.28
CA ALA A 23 -15.04 -2.06 -3.51
C ALA A 23 -15.52 -2.70 -2.21
N HIS A 24 -16.77 -3.16 -2.20
CA HIS A 24 -17.34 -3.87 -1.06
C HIS A 24 -16.58 -5.18 -0.79
N GLY A 25 -16.19 -5.41 0.46
CA GLY A 25 -15.45 -6.60 0.88
C GLY A 25 -13.96 -6.56 0.55
N ALA A 26 -13.43 -5.40 0.14
CA ALA A 26 -12.00 -5.22 -0.06
C ALA A 26 -11.24 -5.34 1.26
N HIS A 27 -10.11 -6.05 1.22
CA HIS A 27 -9.16 -6.14 2.33
C HIS A 27 -7.73 -5.90 1.82
N PRO A 28 -6.85 -5.29 2.64
CA PRO A 28 -5.46 -5.13 2.26
C PRO A 28 -4.81 -6.49 2.01
N GLY A 29 -3.89 -6.55 1.04
CA GLY A 29 -3.17 -7.79 0.70
C GLY A 29 -1.93 -8.00 1.55
N TRP A 30 -1.34 -6.90 2.04
CA TRP A 30 -0.07 -6.90 2.77
C TRP A 30 -0.06 -5.86 3.89
N TYR A 31 0.74 -6.16 4.91
CA TYR A 31 1.32 -5.13 5.77
C TYR A 31 2.78 -4.95 5.41
N PHE A 32 3.17 -3.72 5.10
CA PHE A 32 4.51 -3.33 4.72
C PHE A 32 4.99 -2.19 5.63
N GLY A 33 5.22 -2.57 6.89
CA GLY A 33 5.71 -1.67 7.94
C GLY A 33 6.57 -2.40 8.97
N HIS A 34 6.86 -1.71 10.07
CA HIS A 34 7.88 -2.09 11.05
C HIS A 34 7.34 -3.00 12.15
N PHE A 35 6.01 -3.10 12.31
CA PHE A 35 5.37 -3.76 13.45
C PHE A 35 4.42 -4.90 13.03
N PRO A 36 4.90 -5.95 12.33
CA PRO A 36 4.04 -6.99 11.75
C PRO A 36 3.21 -7.77 12.76
N TRP A 37 3.67 -7.86 14.00
CA TRP A 37 2.95 -8.54 15.09
C TRP A 37 1.65 -7.83 15.51
N LEU A 38 1.45 -6.58 15.08
CA LEU A 38 0.18 -5.86 15.25
C LEU A 38 -0.84 -6.19 14.15
N HIS A 39 -0.40 -6.83 13.05
CA HIS A 39 -1.19 -7.12 11.86
C HIS A 39 -1.18 -8.62 11.54
N ASN A 40 -1.52 -9.45 12.54
CA ASN A 40 -1.46 -10.93 12.44
C ASN A 40 -2.34 -11.55 11.34
N GLY A 41 -3.26 -10.79 10.75
CA GLY A 41 -4.09 -11.22 9.62
C GLY A 41 -3.51 -10.88 8.24
N LEU A 42 -2.41 -10.14 8.16
CA LEU A 42 -1.80 -9.72 6.90
C LEU A 42 -0.42 -10.36 6.71
N PRO A 43 -0.13 -10.89 5.51
CA PRO A 43 1.21 -11.26 5.14
C PRO A 43 2.19 -10.09 5.36
N CYS A 44 3.28 -10.36 6.06
CA CYS A 44 4.42 -9.46 6.20
C CYS A 44 5.69 -10.31 6.38
N PHE A 45 6.61 -10.29 5.41
CA PHE A 45 7.87 -11.03 5.50
C PHE A 45 9.04 -10.09 5.78
N PRO A 46 9.46 -9.94 7.04
CA PRO A 46 10.63 -9.12 7.35
C PRO A 46 11.94 -9.77 6.84
N GLY A 47 12.80 -8.96 6.22
CA GLY A 47 14.23 -9.25 6.09
C GLY A 47 14.65 -10.20 4.95
N PRO A 48 15.65 -11.09 5.17
CA PRO A 48 16.33 -11.83 4.10
C PRO A 48 15.46 -12.90 3.41
N SER A 49 14.33 -13.28 4.01
CA SER A 49 13.34 -14.17 3.39
C SER A 49 12.73 -13.55 2.12
N CYS A 50 12.43 -12.23 2.10
CA CYS A 50 11.98 -11.54 0.88
C CYS A 50 13.05 -11.55 -0.24
N LYS A 51 14.35 -11.45 0.10
CA LYS A 51 15.42 -11.46 -0.91
C LYS A 51 15.56 -12.79 -1.63
N ILE A 52 15.25 -13.91 -0.96
CA ILE A 52 15.28 -15.24 -1.57
C ILE A 52 14.15 -15.39 -2.61
N MET A 53 13.01 -14.75 -2.36
CA MET A 53 11.85 -14.80 -3.26
C MET A 53 12.04 -14.00 -4.56
N GLN A 54 12.95 -13.02 -4.60
CA GLN A 54 13.32 -12.29 -5.83
C GLN A 54 13.99 -13.17 -6.90
N TYR A 55 14.55 -14.32 -6.53
CA TYR A 55 15.13 -15.28 -7.48
C TYR A 55 14.09 -16.14 -8.21
N PHE A 56 12.82 -16.02 -7.83
CA PHE A 56 11.71 -16.73 -8.43
C PHE A 56 10.70 -15.69 -8.97
N PRO A 57 10.94 -15.09 -10.15
CA PRO A 57 10.06 -14.06 -10.74
C PRO A 57 8.65 -14.58 -11.08
N TRP A 58 8.44 -15.89 -10.98
CA TRP A 58 7.18 -16.60 -11.15
C TRP A 58 6.50 -16.96 -9.82
N ALA A 59 7.05 -16.54 -8.69
CA ALA A 59 6.57 -16.82 -7.33
C ALA A 59 6.36 -15.54 -6.50
N LEU A 60 5.97 -15.74 -5.22
CA LEU A 60 5.66 -14.73 -4.20
C LEU A 60 6.54 -13.48 -4.32
N GLN A 61 5.95 -12.36 -4.70
CA GLN A 61 6.69 -11.10 -4.80
C GLN A 61 6.60 -10.37 -3.48
N CYS A 62 7.77 -10.06 -2.96
CA CYS A 62 7.97 -9.64 -1.60
C CYS A 62 8.57 -8.24 -1.67
N PRO A 63 7.84 -7.19 -1.28
CA PRO A 63 8.41 -5.87 -1.22
C PRO A 63 9.65 -5.88 -0.30
N PRO A 64 10.84 -5.48 -0.77
CA PRO A 64 12.00 -5.43 0.09
C PRO A 64 11.74 -4.35 1.14
N HIS A 65 11.65 -4.75 2.41
CA HIS A 65 11.57 -3.80 3.51
C HIS A 65 12.71 -2.77 3.38
N PRO A 66 12.45 -1.49 3.70
CA PRO A 66 13.53 -0.53 3.82
C PRO A 66 14.60 -1.10 4.76
N PRO A 67 15.89 -0.87 4.49
CA PRO A 67 16.94 -1.29 5.41
C PRO A 67 16.60 -0.78 6.81
N HIS A 68 16.60 -1.70 7.78
CA HIS A 68 16.32 -1.44 9.20
C HIS A 68 16.92 -0.10 9.62
N PHE A 69 16.09 0.95 9.73
CA PHE A 69 16.45 2.08 10.56
C PHE A 69 16.27 1.60 12.00
N PRO A 70 17.33 1.53 12.82
CA PRO A 70 17.13 1.37 14.24
C PRO A 70 16.34 2.61 14.73
N PHE A 71 15.17 2.38 15.34
CA PHE A 71 14.27 3.42 15.88
C PHE A 71 14.99 4.51 16.73
N PRO A 72 14.33 5.64 17.07
CA PRO A 72 13.96 6.82 16.27
C PRO A 72 14.77 8.09 16.71
N PRO A 73 14.55 9.28 16.10
CA PRO A 73 13.63 10.22 16.76
C PRO A 73 12.76 11.03 15.77
N HIS A 74 11.46 11.10 16.06
CA HIS A 74 10.49 12.21 15.85
C HIS A 74 10.51 13.10 14.59
N HIS A 75 11.29 12.80 13.57
CA HIS A 75 11.35 13.54 12.32
C HIS A 75 11.36 12.54 11.17
N PRO A 76 10.38 12.60 10.24
CA PRO A 76 10.52 11.85 9.00
C PRO A 76 11.84 12.28 8.35
N PRO A 77 12.73 11.34 7.95
CA PRO A 77 13.92 11.71 7.21
C PRO A 77 13.50 12.51 5.98
N PRO A 78 14.19 13.61 5.65
CA PRO A 78 13.89 14.35 4.44
C PRO A 78 13.91 13.39 3.25
N PRO A 79 12.91 13.44 2.35
CA PRO A 79 12.91 12.60 1.16
C PRO A 79 14.27 12.70 0.47
N PRO A 80 14.87 11.58 0.01
CA PRO A 80 16.05 11.64 -0.84
C PRO A 80 15.78 12.65 -1.96
N PRO A 81 16.72 13.56 -2.31
CA PRO A 81 16.44 14.66 -3.24
C PRO A 81 15.99 14.23 -4.65
N ASN A 82 16.03 12.93 -4.95
CA ASN A 82 15.42 12.32 -6.12
C ASN A 82 15.17 10.84 -5.81
N ASP A 83 14.10 10.52 -5.10
CA ASP A 83 13.67 9.13 -4.86
C ASP A 83 13.04 8.48 -6.11
N GLY A 84 13.09 9.14 -7.26
CA GLY A 84 12.48 8.67 -8.50
C GLY A 84 10.97 8.92 -8.57
N TYR A 85 10.39 9.69 -7.65
CA TYR A 85 8.98 10.04 -7.67
C TYR A 85 8.78 11.56 -7.69
N HIS A 86 7.73 12.00 -8.37
CA HIS A 86 7.22 13.37 -8.23
C HIS A 86 5.79 13.33 -7.70
N GLN A 87 5.46 14.27 -6.80
CA GLN A 87 4.12 14.39 -6.24
C GLN A 87 3.16 14.98 -7.28
N THR A 88 2.03 14.33 -7.53
CA THR A 88 1.01 14.80 -8.48
C THR A 88 -0.14 15.52 -7.77
N PHE A 89 -0.43 15.16 -6.53
CA PHE A 89 -1.36 15.88 -5.64
C PHE A 89 -1.03 15.61 -4.18
N SER A 90 -1.54 16.48 -3.30
CA SER A 90 -1.32 16.36 -1.87
C SER A 90 -2.52 16.78 -1.02
N ASN A 91 -2.61 16.17 0.17
CA ASN A 91 -3.53 16.51 1.23
C ASN A 91 -5.01 16.60 0.79
N LEU A 92 -5.45 15.68 -0.07
CA LEU A 92 -6.83 15.59 -0.52
C LEU A 92 -7.67 14.73 0.43
N THR A 93 -8.99 14.94 0.37
CA THR A 93 -9.99 14.13 1.11
C THR A 93 -10.54 12.97 0.27
N GLY A 94 -9.89 12.64 -0.84
CA GLY A 94 -10.25 11.46 -1.64
C GLY A 94 -9.03 10.69 -2.11
N ALA A 95 -9.17 9.38 -2.16
CA ALA A 95 -8.19 8.45 -2.70
C ALA A 95 -8.39 8.31 -4.22
N THR A 96 -7.33 7.91 -4.91
CA THR A 96 -7.36 7.59 -6.33
C THR A 96 -8.30 6.40 -6.57
N GLN A 97 -9.23 6.56 -7.51
CA GLN A 97 -10.08 5.51 -8.03
C GLN A 97 -9.86 5.39 -9.53
N ALA A 98 -9.27 4.29 -9.97
CA ALA A 98 -8.95 4.12 -11.38
C ALA A 98 -8.99 2.64 -11.80
N ALA A 99 -9.20 2.42 -13.11
CA ALA A 99 -9.37 1.09 -13.69
C ALA A 99 -8.08 0.27 -13.75
N ASP A 100 -6.94 0.92 -13.66
CA ASP A 100 -5.60 0.34 -13.78
C ASP A 100 -4.94 0.07 -12.41
N TYR A 101 -5.81 -0.07 -11.40
CA TYR A 101 -5.51 -0.55 -10.06
C TYR A 101 -4.76 -1.89 -10.10
N MET A 102 -3.72 -1.99 -9.26
CA MET A 102 -2.89 -3.18 -9.14
C MET A 102 -3.09 -3.93 -7.83
N THR A 103 -2.94 -3.25 -6.70
CA THR A 103 -3.01 -3.86 -5.36
C THR A 103 -3.07 -2.75 -4.30
N TYR A 104 -3.38 -3.10 -3.06
CA TYR A 104 -3.15 -2.21 -1.91
C TYR A 104 -2.69 -2.96 -0.66
N GLY A 105 -1.98 -2.23 0.19
CA GLY A 105 -1.51 -2.71 1.49
C GLY A 105 -1.54 -1.59 2.53
N LEU A 106 -1.17 -1.94 3.76
CA LEU A 106 -0.99 -0.98 4.85
C LEU A 106 0.50 -0.74 5.08
N VAL A 107 0.87 0.51 5.30
CA VAL A 107 2.26 0.94 5.51
C VAL A 107 2.34 1.95 6.64
N ASP A 108 3.54 2.16 7.16
CA ASP A 108 3.76 3.15 8.23
C ASP A 108 4.02 4.55 7.66
N THR A 109 4.68 4.64 6.48
CA THR A 109 5.08 5.92 5.88
C THR A 109 4.85 5.98 4.38
N VAL A 110 4.85 7.20 3.82
CA VAL A 110 4.84 7.41 2.36
C VAL A 110 6.08 6.80 1.68
N ALA A 111 7.23 6.81 2.36
CA ALA A 111 8.45 6.19 1.84
C ALA A 111 8.28 4.66 1.71
N ASP A 112 7.63 4.03 2.68
CA ASP A 112 7.30 2.61 2.63
C ASP A 112 6.31 2.32 1.48
N CYS A 113 5.34 3.21 1.23
CA CYS A 113 4.44 3.08 0.09
C CYS A 113 5.18 3.11 -1.27
N LYS A 114 6.12 4.03 -1.43
CA LYS A 114 6.95 4.11 -2.64
C LYS A 114 7.85 2.89 -2.80
N ALA A 115 8.46 2.42 -1.71
CA ALA A 115 9.25 1.19 -1.70
C ALA A 115 8.41 -0.06 -2.06
N MET A 116 7.14 -0.10 -1.64
CA MET A 116 6.20 -1.13 -2.08
C MET A 116 6.01 -1.09 -3.60
N CYS A 117 5.79 0.09 -4.19
CA CYS A 117 5.69 0.25 -5.65
C CYS A 117 6.97 -0.16 -6.38
N ASP A 118 8.14 0.17 -5.83
CA ASP A 118 9.43 -0.21 -6.45
C ASP A 118 9.63 -1.71 -6.58
N SER A 119 8.95 -2.48 -5.73
CA SER A 119 9.00 -3.94 -5.73
C SER A 119 7.97 -4.61 -6.63
N VAL A 120 6.92 -3.88 -7.00
CA VAL A 120 5.83 -4.39 -7.82
C VAL A 120 6.11 -4.07 -9.26
N GLN A 121 6.44 -5.10 -10.05
CA GLN A 121 6.69 -4.93 -11.47
C GLN A 121 5.48 -4.28 -12.16
N GLY A 122 5.73 -3.19 -12.89
CA GLY A 122 4.70 -2.44 -13.59
C GLY A 122 4.05 -1.31 -12.78
N CYS A 123 4.34 -1.19 -11.48
CA CYS A 123 3.86 -0.07 -10.70
C CYS A 123 4.49 1.25 -11.19
N LYS A 124 3.65 2.24 -11.45
CA LYS A 124 4.04 3.59 -11.89
C LYS A 124 3.52 4.69 -10.99
N PHE A 125 2.55 4.40 -10.13
CA PHE A 125 1.94 5.39 -9.29
C PHE A 125 1.52 4.81 -7.95
N VAL A 126 1.66 5.64 -6.92
CA VAL A 126 1.16 5.35 -5.58
C VAL A 126 0.22 6.42 -5.10
N ASN A 127 -0.87 6.00 -4.48
CA ASN A 127 -1.70 6.87 -3.65
C ASN A 127 -1.67 6.38 -2.20
N SER A 128 -1.18 7.26 -1.33
CA SER A 128 -1.11 7.04 0.11
C SER A 128 -2.16 7.89 0.82
N TYR A 129 -2.95 7.30 1.70
CA TYR A 129 -4.02 8.02 2.41
C TYR A 129 -4.43 7.32 3.71
N HIS A 130 -5.03 8.09 4.62
CA HIS A 130 -5.74 7.55 5.77
C HIS A 130 -7.18 7.26 5.42
N ASP A 131 -7.63 6.07 5.77
CA ASP A 131 -9.01 5.62 5.63
C ASP A 131 -9.58 5.48 7.04
N VAL A 132 -10.08 6.60 7.53
CA VAL A 132 -10.45 6.74 8.94
C VAL A 132 -11.70 5.92 9.19
N ASN A 133 -11.71 5.14 10.26
CA ASN A 133 -12.71 4.11 10.59
C ASN A 133 -12.73 2.91 9.63
N GLY A 134 -12.10 2.98 8.45
CA GLY A 134 -11.99 1.85 7.54
C GLY A 134 -11.06 0.75 8.05
N LYS A 135 -10.99 -0.36 7.30
CA LYS A 135 -9.98 -1.44 7.46
C LYS A 135 -9.91 -2.02 8.87
N ASP A 136 -11.06 -2.41 9.41
CA ASP A 136 -11.18 -2.94 10.78
C ASP A 136 -10.62 -1.97 11.85
N GLY A 137 -10.73 -0.65 11.59
CA GLY A 137 -10.28 0.41 12.49
C GLY A 137 -8.77 0.69 12.46
N SER A 138 -8.04 0.19 11.47
CA SER A 138 -6.60 0.45 11.35
C SER A 138 -6.31 1.93 11.13
N THR A 139 -5.42 2.51 11.95
CA THR A 139 -4.97 3.91 11.81
C THR A 139 -3.81 4.05 10.81
N GLN A 140 -3.42 2.97 10.14
CA GLN A 140 -2.27 2.98 9.25
C GLN A 140 -2.56 3.70 7.94
N LEU A 141 -1.47 4.06 7.26
CA LEU A 141 -1.54 4.62 5.93
C LEU A 141 -1.85 3.48 4.96
N THR A 142 -2.91 3.60 4.19
CA THR A 142 -3.11 2.69 3.06
C THR A 142 -2.32 3.17 1.86
N CYS A 143 -1.65 2.21 1.22
CA CYS A 143 -0.89 2.40 0.01
C CYS A 143 -1.56 1.63 -1.12
N SER A 144 -2.07 2.34 -2.13
CA SER A 144 -2.67 1.76 -3.33
C SER A 144 -1.77 1.99 -4.54
N LEU A 145 -1.60 0.96 -5.36
CA LEU A 145 -0.66 0.93 -6.49
C LEU A 145 -1.40 0.88 -7.82
N PHE A 146 -0.88 1.59 -8.83
CA PHE A 146 -1.48 1.70 -10.16
C PHE A 146 -0.41 1.60 -11.27
N THR A 147 -0.83 1.15 -12.45
CA THR A 147 0.08 1.00 -13.61
C THR A 147 0.33 2.29 -14.39
N ASN A 148 -0.49 3.33 -14.18
CA ASN A 148 -0.34 4.65 -14.80
C ASN A 148 -0.31 5.75 -13.73
N CYS A 149 0.19 6.92 -14.13
CA CYS A 149 0.20 8.09 -13.27
C CYS A 149 -1.15 8.79 -13.23
N HIS A 150 -1.56 9.18 -12.03
CA HIS A 150 -2.83 9.85 -11.75
C HIS A 150 -2.63 11.26 -11.22
N THR A 151 -3.68 12.07 -11.34
CA THR A 151 -3.72 13.44 -10.82
C THR A 151 -4.84 13.59 -9.81
N SER A 152 -5.00 14.79 -9.25
CA SER A 152 -6.10 15.10 -8.35
C SER A 152 -7.49 14.87 -8.95
N ALA A 153 -7.61 14.79 -10.28
CA ALA A 153 -8.86 14.47 -10.96
C ALA A 153 -9.40 13.07 -10.62
N ASP A 154 -8.50 12.13 -10.33
CA ASP A 154 -8.85 10.74 -10.02
C ASP A 154 -9.09 10.51 -8.51
N ALA A 155 -8.89 11.54 -7.68
CA ALA A 155 -8.99 11.48 -6.22
C ALA A 155 -10.46 11.61 -5.73
N ASP A 156 -11.34 10.76 -6.26
CA ASP A 156 -12.80 10.83 -6.09
C ASP A 156 -13.36 9.82 -5.07
N ASN A 157 -12.58 8.82 -4.64
CA ASN A 157 -13.00 7.90 -3.58
C ASN A 157 -12.93 8.61 -2.22
N LYS A 158 -14.08 9.05 -1.70
CA LYS A 158 -14.18 9.75 -0.42
C LYS A 158 -14.43 8.83 0.78
N GLY A 159 -14.49 7.52 0.58
CA GLY A 159 -15.05 6.57 1.56
C GLY A 159 -16.58 6.59 1.49
N GLY A 160 -17.24 6.39 2.63
CA GLY A 160 -18.70 6.29 2.76
C GLY A 160 -19.22 4.87 2.99
N GLN A 161 -18.33 3.91 3.21
CA GLN A 161 -18.66 2.52 3.48
C GLN A 161 -18.98 2.33 4.97
N THR A 162 -20.05 1.60 5.25
CA THR A 162 -20.43 1.25 6.62
C THR A 162 -19.57 0.10 7.13
N GLN A 163 -18.94 0.32 8.27
CA GLN A 163 -18.06 -0.65 8.93
C GLN A 163 -18.85 -1.58 9.86
N PRO A 164 -18.29 -2.72 10.31
CA PRO A 164 -19.00 -3.67 11.17
C PRO A 164 -19.52 -3.08 12.49
N ASP A 165 -18.88 -2.01 13.00
CA ASP A 165 -19.27 -1.29 14.21
C ASP A 165 -20.33 -0.20 13.96
N GLY A 166 -20.77 -0.04 12.71
CA GLY A 166 -21.75 0.97 12.29
C GLY A 166 -21.16 2.35 12.00
N SER A 167 -19.84 2.54 12.18
CA SER A 167 -19.16 3.75 11.75
C SER A 167 -19.14 3.85 10.21
N ILE A 168 -18.95 5.08 9.70
CA ILE A 168 -18.77 5.35 8.28
C ILE A 168 -17.31 5.75 8.07
N ASP A 169 -16.66 5.14 7.10
CA ASP A 169 -15.29 5.50 6.75
C ASP A 169 -15.20 6.79 5.92
N PHE A 170 -14.04 7.42 5.96
CA PHE A 170 -13.75 8.58 5.13
C PHE A 170 -12.26 8.75 4.89
N ILE A 171 -11.91 9.32 3.74
CA ILE A 171 -10.52 9.49 3.33
C ILE A 171 -9.95 10.85 3.78
N GLN A 172 -8.74 10.84 4.32
CA GLN A 172 -7.95 12.04 4.65
C GLN A 172 -6.48 11.89 4.27
N ASN A 173 -5.79 13.04 4.19
CA ASN A 173 -4.35 13.12 3.93
C ASN A 173 -3.92 12.29 2.71
N SER A 174 -4.71 12.37 1.63
CA SER A 174 -4.44 11.63 0.41
C SER A 174 -3.41 12.34 -0.46
N ASP A 175 -2.30 11.66 -0.70
CA ASP A 175 -1.17 12.12 -1.50
C ASP A 175 -0.92 11.16 -2.67
N GLY A 176 -0.60 11.72 -3.85
CA GLY A 176 -0.33 10.97 -5.07
C GLY A 176 1.10 11.17 -5.57
N TRP A 177 1.76 10.11 -5.98
CA TRP A 177 3.15 10.15 -6.45
C TRP A 177 3.35 9.31 -7.70
N CYS A 178 3.86 9.93 -8.76
CA CYS A 178 4.17 9.30 -10.04
C CYS A 178 5.67 8.99 -10.13
N LYS A 179 5.99 7.77 -10.54
CA LYS A 179 7.35 7.28 -10.74
C LYS A 179 7.92 7.80 -12.06
N VAL A 180 9.12 8.39 -12.00
CA VAL A 180 9.89 8.95 -13.13
C VAL A 180 10.68 7.87 -13.85
#